data_AF-A0A9Q5MZ36-F1
#
_entry.id   AF-A0A9Q5MZ36-F1
#
_cell.length_a   1.000
_cell.length_b   1.000
_cell.length_c   1.000
_cell.angle_alpha   90.00
_cell.angle_beta   90.00
_cell.angle_gamma   90.00
#
_symmetry.space_group_name_H-M   'P 1'
#
loop_
_entity.id
_entity.type
_entity.pdbx_description
1 polymer ?
#
loop_
_entity_poly.entity_id
_entity_poly.type
_entity_poly.pdbx_seq_one_letter_code
_entity_poly.pdbx_strand_id
1 'polypeptide(L)'
;MMTRSLLLLPFIAAVVSAAQLAVQNARVTISSNNGSQLRTETLKVGGEPPSTPLTLGPTDTLKMSFTITEEGKDKGVQPHQTFLRFYDEQTGEEGIQPVRVNGGGKAKFELNMARPPQSLPPSGDAAFKVSLILGSFVHDPLHTHIFDLSIPPSAPPPQHPEEPSFHPLPEIQHTFRPEPKSPPRFISAVFTGVVLAPWLLLFAFLSKIPHGLPYLSRPQILTFVGLLGAMEGLLLWYWAALHLGQVLAYGAVLGSVTILAGNRALNSLAKWRVEGSHK
;
A
#
# COMPACT_ATOMS: atom_id res chain seq x y z
N MET A 1 48.55 -13.42 68.66
CA MET A 1 47.33 -12.69 68.26
C MET A 1 46.42 -13.63 67.46
N MET A 2 45.31 -14.03 68.09
CA MET A 2 44.05 -14.56 67.55
C MET A 2 44.03 -15.63 66.43
N THR A 3 43.85 -16.88 66.86
CA THR A 3 43.22 -17.97 66.09
C THR A 3 41.72 -17.72 65.96
N ARG A 4 41.19 -17.56 64.73
CA ARG A 4 39.75 -17.51 64.46
C ARG A 4 39.22 -18.92 64.20
N SER A 5 38.44 -19.43 65.15
CA SER A 5 37.69 -20.68 65.04
C SER A 5 36.42 -20.44 64.23
N LEU A 6 36.31 -21.06 63.04
CA LEU A 6 35.14 -20.98 62.18
C LEU A 6 34.22 -22.18 62.48
N LEU A 7 33.08 -21.92 63.13
CA LEU A 7 32.03 -22.92 63.36
C LEU A 7 31.19 -23.08 62.08
N LEU A 8 31.26 -24.24 61.45
CA LEU A 8 30.37 -24.66 60.35
C LEU A 8 29.17 -25.43 60.94
N LEU A 9 27.97 -24.86 60.83
CA LEU A 9 26.71 -25.55 61.08
C LEU A 9 26.24 -26.26 59.80
N PRO A 10 25.89 -27.56 59.82
CA PRO A 10 25.28 -28.21 58.68
C PRO A 10 23.79 -27.87 58.62
N PHE A 11 23.37 -27.14 57.58
CA PHE A 11 21.97 -27.04 57.18
C PHE A 11 21.56 -28.37 56.54
N ILE A 12 20.78 -29.19 57.24
CA ILE A 12 20.11 -30.35 56.66
C ILE A 12 18.86 -29.82 55.94
N ALA A 13 18.95 -29.68 54.61
CA ALA A 13 17.78 -29.42 53.78
C ALA A 13 16.93 -30.70 53.73
N ALA A 14 15.72 -30.65 54.29
CA ALA A 14 14.72 -31.69 54.08
C ALA A 14 14.30 -31.65 52.62
N VAL A 15 14.75 -32.63 51.83
CA VAL A 15 14.29 -32.83 50.45
C VAL A 15 12.89 -33.42 50.54
N VAL A 16 11.86 -32.56 50.44
CA VAL A 16 10.49 -33.02 50.24
C VAL A 16 10.42 -33.56 48.82
N SER A 17 10.38 -34.89 48.67
CA SER A 17 10.10 -35.53 47.39
C SER A 17 8.62 -35.30 47.09
N ALA A 18 8.32 -34.37 46.18
CA ALA A 18 6.97 -34.24 45.65
C ALA A 18 6.62 -35.49 44.84
N ALA A 19 5.34 -35.91 44.90
CA ALA A 19 4.88 -37.04 44.12
C ALA A 19 4.68 -36.59 42.66
N GLN A 20 5.19 -37.35 41.68
CA GLN A 20 5.10 -36.98 40.26
C GLN A 20 3.70 -37.24 39.68
N LEU A 21 3.29 -36.42 38.70
CA LEU A 21 2.03 -36.58 37.98
C LEU A 21 2.25 -37.36 36.69
N ALA A 22 1.47 -38.42 36.49
CA ALA A 22 1.42 -39.18 35.26
C ALA A 22 0.08 -38.95 34.53
N VAL A 23 0.10 -39.01 33.21
CA VAL A 23 -1.12 -38.91 32.39
C VAL A 23 -1.32 -40.23 31.66
N GLN A 24 -2.44 -40.89 31.95
CA GLN A 24 -2.83 -42.16 31.35
C GLN A 24 -4.05 -42.00 30.44
N ASN A 25 -4.20 -42.93 29.50
CA ASN A 25 -5.36 -43.03 28.61
C ASN A 25 -5.65 -41.72 27.84
N ALA A 26 -4.61 -40.99 27.43
CA ALA A 26 -4.78 -39.83 26.58
C ALA A 26 -5.23 -40.27 25.18
N ARG A 27 -6.37 -39.76 24.73
CA ARG A 27 -6.95 -40.04 23.42
C ARG A 27 -7.44 -38.75 22.80
N VAL A 28 -7.18 -38.60 21.51
CA VAL A 28 -7.70 -37.52 20.68
C VAL A 28 -8.55 -38.10 19.57
N THR A 29 -9.71 -37.48 19.37
CA THR A 29 -10.70 -37.83 18.36
C THR A 29 -11.05 -36.58 17.57
N ILE A 30 -10.96 -36.65 16.25
CA ILE A 30 -11.46 -35.62 15.34
C ILE A 30 -12.78 -36.11 14.77
N SER A 31 -13.84 -35.34 14.94
CA SER A 31 -15.16 -35.60 14.37
C SER A 31 -15.57 -34.46 13.45
N SER A 32 -16.12 -34.78 12.28
CA SER A 32 -16.69 -33.76 11.40
C SER A 32 -18.08 -33.32 11.86
N ASN A 33 -18.60 -32.24 11.29
CA ASN A 33 -19.93 -31.69 11.61
C ASN A 33 -21.08 -32.72 11.47
N ASN A 34 -20.93 -33.69 10.56
CA ASN A 34 -21.90 -34.77 10.34
C ASN A 34 -21.82 -35.90 11.40
N GLY A 35 -21.00 -35.74 12.44
CA GLY A 35 -20.79 -36.74 13.48
C GLY A 35 -19.90 -37.92 13.07
N SER A 36 -19.39 -37.94 11.83
CA SER A 36 -18.44 -38.93 11.36
C SER A 36 -17.07 -38.72 12.03
N GLN A 37 -16.50 -39.81 12.55
CA GLN A 37 -15.19 -39.82 13.19
C GLN A 37 -14.11 -39.88 12.11
N LEU A 38 -13.38 -38.78 11.90
CA LEU A 38 -12.36 -38.67 10.86
C LEU A 38 -11.05 -39.34 11.28
N ARG A 39 -10.63 -39.15 12.53
CA ARG A 39 -9.37 -39.66 13.05
C ARG A 39 -9.46 -39.93 14.54
N THR A 40 -8.81 -40.98 15.03
CA THR A 40 -8.69 -41.25 16.47
C THR A 40 -7.36 -41.86 16.79
N GLU A 41 -6.66 -41.24 17.72
CA GLU A 41 -5.31 -41.64 18.11
C GLU A 41 -5.20 -41.67 19.63
N THR A 42 -4.49 -42.67 20.12
CA THR A 42 -4.13 -42.78 21.53
C THR A 42 -2.74 -42.20 21.69
N LEU A 43 -2.61 -41.19 22.53
CA LEU A 43 -1.39 -40.41 22.72
C LEU A 43 -0.63 -40.92 23.95
N LYS A 44 0.69 -40.96 23.85
CA LYS A 44 1.58 -41.23 24.98
C LYS A 44 2.15 -39.91 25.48
N VAL A 45 1.63 -39.41 26.59
CA VAL A 45 2.11 -38.16 27.20
C VAL A 45 3.47 -38.42 27.83
N GLY A 46 4.52 -37.73 27.35
CA GLY A 46 5.91 -37.94 27.75
C GLY A 46 6.74 -38.81 26.78
N GLY A 47 6.15 -39.28 25.68
CA GLY A 47 6.85 -39.92 24.57
C GLY A 47 7.03 -38.99 23.36
N GLU A 48 7.52 -39.53 22.23
CA GLU A 48 7.57 -38.77 20.98
C GLU A 48 6.15 -38.40 20.52
N PRO A 49 5.91 -37.13 20.13
CA PRO A 49 4.64 -36.71 19.57
C PRO A 49 4.35 -37.45 18.25
N PRO A 50 3.07 -37.56 17.84
CA PRO A 50 2.72 -38.18 16.57
C PRO A 50 3.44 -37.49 15.40
N SER A 51 4.03 -38.29 14.50
CA SER A 51 4.87 -37.79 13.40
C SER A 51 4.12 -36.99 12.34
N THR A 52 2.79 -37.07 12.33
CA THR A 52 1.93 -36.29 11.43
C THR A 52 1.06 -35.34 12.24
N PRO A 53 1.02 -34.05 11.90
CA PRO A 53 0.17 -33.08 12.58
C PRO A 53 -1.30 -33.46 12.41
N LEU A 54 -2.10 -33.19 13.45
CA LEU A 54 -3.54 -33.35 13.40
C LEU A 54 -4.12 -32.15 12.67
N THR A 55 -4.79 -32.37 11.53
CA THR A 55 -5.43 -31.30 10.77
C THR A 55 -6.92 -31.24 11.09
N LEU A 56 -7.41 -30.04 11.43
CA LEU A 56 -8.83 -29.76 11.58
C LEU A 56 -9.34 -28.99 10.37
N GLY A 57 -10.54 -29.29 9.90
CA GLY A 57 -11.29 -28.45 8.97
C GLY A 57 -12.06 -27.33 9.68
N PRO A 58 -12.67 -26.40 8.92
CA PRO A 58 -13.38 -25.22 9.46
C PRO A 58 -14.63 -25.55 10.28
N THR A 59 -15.18 -26.75 10.16
CA THR A 59 -16.38 -27.18 10.91
C THR A 59 -16.14 -28.43 11.75
N ASP A 60 -14.89 -28.87 11.85
CA ASP A 60 -14.54 -30.08 12.60
C ASP A 60 -14.43 -29.79 14.10
N THR A 61 -14.62 -30.84 14.89
CA THR A 61 -14.54 -30.80 16.35
C THR A 61 -13.45 -31.75 16.84
N LEU A 62 -12.50 -31.22 17.60
CA LEU A 62 -11.44 -31.96 18.28
C LEU A 62 -11.88 -32.29 19.72
N LYS A 63 -11.90 -33.57 20.06
CA LYS A 63 -12.19 -34.07 21.42
C LYS A 63 -10.97 -34.74 21.97
N MET A 64 -10.53 -34.31 23.16
CA MET A 64 -9.42 -34.90 23.88
C MET A 64 -9.90 -35.40 25.24
N SER A 65 -9.53 -36.61 25.60
CA SER A 65 -9.80 -37.17 26.92
C SER A 65 -8.53 -37.78 27.49
N PHE A 66 -8.26 -37.55 28.77
CA PHE A 66 -7.12 -38.12 29.47
C PHE A 66 -7.44 -38.29 30.96
N THR A 67 -6.68 -39.13 31.65
CA THR A 67 -6.81 -39.34 33.10
C THR A 67 -5.48 -39.02 33.77
N ILE A 68 -5.51 -38.18 34.79
CA ILE A 68 -4.34 -37.78 35.57
C ILE A 68 -4.26 -38.68 36.80
N THR A 69 -3.11 -39.31 37.00
CA THR A 69 -2.81 -40.20 38.13
C THR A 69 -1.50 -39.79 38.79
N GLU A 70 -1.29 -40.25 40.02
CA GLU A 70 0.00 -40.12 40.70
C GLU A 70 0.96 -41.21 40.17
N GLU A 71 2.22 -40.87 39.88
CA GLU A 71 3.18 -41.83 39.35
C GLU A 71 3.38 -43.01 40.32
N GLY A 72 3.16 -44.24 39.85
CA GLY A 72 3.21 -45.45 40.66
C GLY A 72 1.93 -45.79 41.44
N LYS A 73 0.87 -44.97 41.39
CA LYS A 73 -0.45 -45.28 41.98
C LYS A 73 -1.58 -45.00 40.99
N ASP A 74 -2.47 -45.96 40.77
CA ASP A 74 -3.70 -45.76 39.96
C ASP A 74 -4.77 -44.89 40.66
N LYS A 75 -4.37 -44.08 41.63
CA LYS A 75 -5.24 -43.11 42.28
C LYS A 75 -5.35 -41.87 41.39
N GLY A 76 -6.57 -41.59 40.93
CA GLY A 76 -6.87 -40.36 40.20
C GLY A 76 -6.61 -39.13 41.06
N VAL A 77 -5.91 -38.16 40.49
CA VAL A 77 -5.58 -36.88 41.15
C VAL A 77 -6.29 -35.77 40.40
N GLN A 78 -6.84 -34.80 41.15
CA GLN A 78 -7.37 -33.57 40.59
C GLN A 78 -6.36 -32.45 40.83
N PRO A 79 -5.57 -32.04 39.80
CA PRO A 79 -4.66 -30.91 39.94
C PRO A 79 -5.40 -29.59 40.14
N HIS A 80 -4.71 -28.61 40.70
CA HIS A 80 -5.24 -27.26 40.89
C HIS A 80 -5.25 -26.46 39.58
N GLN A 81 -4.28 -26.72 38.71
CA GLN A 81 -4.14 -26.12 37.39
C GLN A 81 -4.07 -27.20 36.32
N THR A 82 -4.87 -27.04 35.27
CA THR A 82 -4.86 -27.93 34.10
C THR A 82 -5.19 -27.09 32.87
N PHE A 83 -4.18 -26.85 32.05
CA PHE A 83 -4.29 -26.02 30.87
C PHE A 83 -3.73 -26.74 29.65
N LEU A 84 -4.39 -26.53 28.51
CA LEU A 84 -3.83 -26.83 27.21
C LEU A 84 -3.31 -25.52 26.61
N ARG A 85 -2.03 -25.52 26.27
CA ARG A 85 -1.35 -24.40 25.62
C ARG A 85 -1.24 -24.70 24.13
N PHE A 86 -1.77 -23.81 23.31
CA PHE A 86 -1.61 -23.78 21.86
C PHE A 86 -0.57 -22.71 21.55
N TYR A 87 0.59 -23.11 21.02
CA TYR A 87 1.69 -22.18 20.76
C TYR A 87 2.03 -22.17 19.27
N ASP A 88 2.09 -20.98 18.68
CA ASP A 88 2.62 -20.78 17.34
C ASP A 88 4.10 -20.40 17.43
N GLU A 89 4.96 -21.19 16.80
CA GLU A 89 6.40 -20.96 16.81
C GLU A 89 6.83 -19.80 15.88
N GLN A 90 6.05 -19.48 14.86
CA GLN A 90 6.39 -18.42 13.91
C GLN A 90 6.04 -17.03 14.44
N THR A 91 4.83 -16.88 14.99
CA THR A 91 4.35 -15.59 15.52
C THR A 91 4.73 -15.39 16.99
N GLY A 92 5.02 -16.47 17.72
CA GLY A 92 5.25 -16.45 19.16
C GLY A 92 3.96 -16.25 19.98
N GLU A 93 2.80 -16.29 19.33
CA GLU A 93 1.51 -16.13 19.98
C GLU A 93 1.09 -17.43 20.68
N GLU A 94 0.40 -17.29 21.82
CA GLU A 94 -0.08 -18.43 22.58
C GLU A 94 -1.54 -18.27 23.01
N GLY A 95 -2.26 -19.39 22.94
CA GLY A 95 -3.59 -19.54 23.50
C GLY A 95 -3.60 -20.54 24.63
N ILE A 96 -4.18 -20.17 25.76
CA ILE A 96 -4.27 -21.04 26.93
C ILE A 96 -5.74 -21.37 27.17
N GLN A 97 -6.05 -22.66 27.19
CA GLN A 97 -7.39 -23.17 27.39
C GLN A 97 -7.49 -23.99 28.68
N PRO A 98 -8.30 -23.55 29.66
CA PRO A 98 -8.52 -24.33 30.88
C PRO A 98 -9.29 -25.61 30.58
N VAL A 99 -8.87 -26.72 31.18
CA VAL A 99 -9.54 -28.01 31.10
C VAL A 99 -10.06 -28.40 32.48
N ARG A 100 -11.36 -28.74 32.56
CA ARG A 100 -11.96 -29.21 33.80
C ARG A 100 -11.59 -30.67 34.05
N VAL A 101 -11.06 -30.94 35.24
CA VAL A 101 -10.73 -32.28 35.72
C VAL A 101 -11.72 -32.66 36.84
N ASN A 102 -12.28 -33.87 36.77
CA ASN A 102 -13.16 -34.38 37.82
C ASN A 102 -12.35 -34.91 39.03
N GLY A 103 -12.98 -35.12 40.19
CA GLY A 103 -12.32 -35.64 41.39
C GLY A 103 -11.64 -37.00 41.24
N GLY A 104 -12.00 -37.77 40.21
CA GLY A 104 -11.32 -39.01 39.81
C GLY A 104 -10.18 -38.85 38.79
N GLY A 105 -9.71 -37.62 38.55
CA GLY A 105 -8.60 -37.31 37.63
C GLY A 105 -8.93 -37.35 36.14
N LYS A 106 -10.19 -37.63 35.76
CA LYS A 106 -10.62 -37.66 34.36
C LYS A 106 -10.87 -36.24 33.83
N ALA A 107 -10.28 -35.94 32.68
CA ALA A 107 -10.42 -34.67 31.97
C ALA A 107 -11.01 -34.89 30.58
N LYS A 108 -11.85 -33.94 30.14
CA LYS A 108 -12.40 -33.90 28.78
C LYS A 108 -12.29 -32.49 28.25
N PHE A 109 -11.76 -32.36 27.05
CA PHE A 109 -11.63 -31.12 26.32
C PHE A 109 -12.30 -31.27 24.95
N GLU A 110 -13.04 -30.25 24.54
CA GLU A 110 -13.71 -30.18 23.25
C GLU A 110 -13.44 -28.82 22.64
N LEU A 111 -12.98 -28.84 21.39
CA LEU A 111 -12.69 -27.66 20.60
C LEU A 111 -13.45 -27.75 19.30
N ASN A 112 -14.41 -26.86 19.11
CA ASN A 112 -15.27 -26.82 17.93
C ASN A 112 -14.82 -25.68 17.00
N MET A 113 -14.37 -26.00 15.79
CA MET A 113 -13.92 -25.01 14.82
C MET A 113 -15.03 -24.20 14.16
N ALA A 114 -16.29 -24.65 14.24
CA ALA A 114 -17.41 -23.84 13.77
C ALA A 114 -17.64 -22.59 14.66
N ARG A 115 -17.16 -22.62 15.90
CA ARG A 115 -17.18 -21.51 16.86
C ARG A 115 -15.88 -21.54 17.68
N PRO A 116 -14.75 -21.17 17.09
CA PRO A 116 -13.47 -21.25 17.78
C PRO A 116 -13.47 -20.31 18.99
N PRO A 117 -12.92 -20.72 20.14
CA PRO A 117 -12.83 -19.86 21.31
C PRO A 117 -11.86 -18.70 21.04
N GLN A 118 -12.17 -17.53 21.60
CA GLN A 118 -11.33 -16.32 21.48
C GLN A 118 -9.93 -16.46 22.10
N SER A 119 -9.73 -17.49 22.92
CA SER A 119 -8.46 -17.83 23.54
C SER A 119 -7.48 -18.53 22.59
N LEU A 120 -7.91 -18.95 21.38
CA LEU A 120 -6.98 -19.48 20.39
C LEU A 120 -6.23 -18.34 19.70
N PRO A 121 -4.91 -18.51 19.47
CA PRO A 121 -4.15 -17.53 18.71
C PRO A 121 -4.58 -17.56 17.24
N PRO A 122 -4.43 -16.43 16.52
CA PRO A 122 -4.53 -16.38 15.07
C PRO A 122 -3.74 -17.51 14.40
N SER A 123 -4.41 -18.36 13.61
CA SER A 123 -3.76 -19.42 12.82
C SER A 123 -3.31 -18.90 11.47
N GLY A 124 -2.02 -19.11 11.17
CA GLY A 124 -1.42 -18.98 9.85
C GLY A 124 -1.22 -20.34 9.16
N ASP A 125 -0.14 -20.46 8.38
CA ASP A 125 0.22 -21.70 7.67
C ASP A 125 0.91 -22.74 8.58
N ALA A 126 1.40 -22.33 9.75
CA ALA A 126 2.12 -23.20 10.68
C ALA A 126 1.17 -24.02 11.57
N ALA A 127 1.60 -25.22 11.95
CA ALA A 127 0.90 -26.05 12.93
C ALA A 127 1.22 -25.58 14.36
N PHE A 128 0.20 -25.49 15.22
CA PHE A 128 0.36 -25.15 16.62
C PHE A 128 0.93 -26.30 17.42
N LYS A 129 1.93 -26.03 18.27
CA LYS A 129 2.43 -26.99 19.25
C LYS A 129 1.49 -27.03 20.45
N VAL A 130 0.76 -28.14 20.62
CA VAL A 130 -0.15 -28.32 21.75
C VAL A 130 0.58 -28.97 22.91
N SER A 131 0.64 -28.26 24.04
CA SER A 131 1.29 -28.72 25.27
C SER A 131 0.32 -28.77 26.43
N LEU A 132 0.47 -29.75 27.31
CA LEU A 132 -0.30 -29.86 28.54
C LEU A 132 0.51 -29.32 29.71
N ILE A 133 -0.13 -28.46 30.48
CA ILE A 133 0.42 -27.86 31.69
C ILE A 133 -0.45 -28.31 32.88
N LEU A 134 0.15 -29.06 33.79
CA LEU A 134 -0.46 -29.49 35.05
C LEU A 134 0.29 -28.85 36.22
N GLY A 135 -0.47 -28.34 37.18
CA GLY A 135 0.07 -27.78 38.42
C GLY A 135 -0.74 -28.22 39.64
N SER A 136 -0.05 -28.59 40.71
CA SER A 136 -0.64 -28.87 42.01
C SER A 136 0.29 -28.40 43.12
N PHE A 137 -0.23 -28.14 44.32
CA PHE A 137 0.60 -27.75 45.47
C PHE A 137 1.41 -28.92 46.07
N VAL A 138 1.00 -30.16 45.80
CA VAL A 138 1.54 -31.38 46.41
C VAL A 138 2.42 -32.17 45.43
N HIS A 139 2.27 -31.92 44.13
CA HIS A 139 2.91 -32.68 43.07
C HIS A 139 3.80 -31.79 42.21
N ASP A 140 4.82 -32.38 41.60
CA ASP A 140 5.67 -31.66 40.66
C ASP A 140 4.89 -31.17 39.43
N PRO A 141 5.18 -29.96 38.92
CA PRO A 141 4.51 -29.44 37.74
C PRO A 141 4.91 -30.26 36.51
N LEU A 142 3.93 -30.59 35.67
CA LEU A 142 4.15 -31.30 34.41
C LEU A 142 3.90 -30.35 33.24
N HIS A 143 4.91 -30.15 32.41
CA HIS A 143 4.79 -29.43 31.15
C HIS A 143 5.33 -30.31 30.02
N THR A 144 4.43 -30.80 29.17
CA THR A 144 4.80 -31.74 28.11
C THR A 144 4.07 -31.42 26.82
N HIS A 145 4.83 -31.35 25.73
CA HIS A 145 4.27 -31.28 24.38
C HIS A 145 3.60 -32.61 24.02
N ILE A 146 2.38 -32.57 23.47
CA ILE A 146 1.61 -33.78 23.18
C ILE A 146 1.49 -34.03 21.68
N PHE A 147 1.12 -33.02 20.90
CA PHE A 147 0.94 -33.14 19.45
C PHE A 147 0.92 -31.77 18.76
N ASP A 148 1.10 -31.79 17.44
CA ASP A 148 0.96 -30.62 16.58
C ASP A 148 -0.43 -30.56 15.95
N LEU A 149 -1.03 -29.36 15.91
CA LEU A 149 -2.39 -29.10 15.45
C LEU A 149 -2.39 -28.07 14.32
N SER A 150 -2.76 -28.49 13.12
CA SER A 150 -2.98 -27.60 11.97
C SER A 150 -4.46 -27.22 11.90
N ILE A 151 -4.74 -25.91 11.97
CA ILE A 151 -6.07 -25.32 11.94
C ILE A 151 -6.19 -24.47 10.66
N PRO A 152 -7.37 -24.36 10.01
CA PRO A 152 -7.56 -23.45 8.89
C PRO A 152 -7.17 -22.01 9.26
N PRO A 153 -6.74 -21.20 8.28
CA PRO A 153 -6.34 -19.82 8.53
C PRO A 153 -7.50 -19.03 9.12
N SER A 154 -7.25 -18.39 10.26
CA SER A 154 -8.23 -17.53 10.93
C SER A 154 -8.26 -16.13 10.33
N ALA A 155 -9.33 -15.38 10.57
CA ALA A 155 -9.35 -13.96 10.26
C ALA A 155 -8.24 -13.24 11.07
N PRO A 156 -7.62 -12.19 10.50
CA PRO A 156 -6.57 -11.45 11.21
C PRO A 156 -7.10 -10.93 12.56
N PRO A 157 -6.23 -10.84 13.58
CA PRO A 157 -6.62 -10.31 14.87
C PRO A 157 -7.22 -8.90 14.70
N PRO A 158 -8.23 -8.53 15.50
CA PRO A 158 -8.79 -7.20 15.44
C PRO A 158 -7.71 -6.17 15.75
N GLN A 159 -7.35 -5.38 14.74
CA GLN A 159 -6.35 -4.33 14.88
C GLN A 159 -6.89 -3.23 15.81
N HIS A 160 -6.08 -2.85 16.80
CA HIS A 160 -6.44 -1.76 17.68
C HIS A 160 -6.42 -0.44 16.89
N PRO A 161 -7.38 0.49 17.07
CA PRO A 161 -7.42 1.74 16.33
C PRO A 161 -6.13 2.56 16.39
N GLU A 162 -5.35 2.39 17.45
CA GLU A 162 -4.09 3.11 17.69
C GLU A 162 -2.84 2.36 17.20
N GLU A 163 -2.94 1.09 16.78
CA GLU A 163 -1.82 0.32 16.19
C GLU A 163 -1.02 1.12 15.12
N PRO A 164 -1.65 1.82 14.16
CA PRO A 164 -0.90 2.58 13.15
C PRO A 164 -0.12 3.78 13.71
N SER A 165 -0.35 4.17 14.97
CA SER A 165 0.42 5.26 15.62
C SER A 165 1.78 4.80 16.15
N PHE A 166 1.98 3.49 16.31
CA PHE A 166 3.21 2.93 16.85
C PHE A 166 4.24 2.53 15.78
N HIS A 167 3.89 2.70 14.50
CA HIS A 167 4.74 2.33 13.37
C HIS A 167 4.88 3.49 12.38
N PRO A 168 6.04 3.63 11.72
CA PRO A 168 6.20 4.60 10.65
C PRO A 168 5.21 4.27 9.52
N LEU A 169 4.43 5.27 9.11
CA LEU A 169 3.49 5.13 8.00
C LEU A 169 4.23 5.05 6.65
N PRO A 170 3.65 4.39 5.64
CA PRO A 170 4.22 4.38 4.30
C PRO A 170 4.33 5.80 3.73
N GLU A 171 5.39 6.04 2.96
CA GLU A 171 5.63 7.32 2.30
C GLU A 171 4.57 7.61 1.23
N ILE A 172 4.01 8.82 1.23
CA ILE A 172 3.03 9.27 0.23
C ILE A 172 3.78 10.01 -0.89
N GLN A 173 3.81 9.42 -2.09
CA GLN A 173 4.41 10.04 -3.26
C GLN A 173 3.37 10.85 -4.05
N HIS A 174 3.67 12.13 -4.31
CA HIS A 174 2.80 12.97 -5.13
C HIS A 174 2.99 12.66 -6.62
N THR A 175 1.95 12.14 -7.27
CA THR A 175 1.96 11.86 -8.71
C THR A 175 1.53 13.08 -9.51
N PHE A 176 2.46 13.71 -10.23
CA PHE A 176 2.16 14.80 -11.15
C PHE A 176 1.38 14.32 -12.37
N ARG A 177 0.60 15.24 -12.96
CA ARG A 177 -0.08 14.98 -14.23
C ARG A 177 0.97 14.76 -15.33
N PRO A 178 0.82 13.72 -16.18
CA PRO A 178 1.73 13.53 -17.30
C PRO A 178 1.65 14.70 -18.28
N GLU A 179 2.78 15.05 -18.90
CA GLU A 179 2.83 16.09 -19.93
C GLU A 179 1.95 15.71 -21.13
N PRO A 180 1.22 16.68 -21.71
CA PRO A 180 0.42 16.42 -22.90
C PRO A 180 1.31 16.04 -24.09
N LYS A 181 0.95 14.97 -24.80
CA LYS A 181 1.72 14.49 -25.94
C LYS A 181 1.59 15.44 -27.13
N SER A 182 2.69 16.04 -27.57
CA SER A 182 2.74 16.87 -28.78
C SER A 182 2.75 16.01 -30.06
N PRO A 183 2.18 16.49 -31.18
CA PRO A 183 2.22 15.78 -32.46
C PRO A 183 3.65 15.69 -33.04
N PRO A 184 3.91 14.73 -33.96
CA PRO A 184 5.18 14.62 -34.66
C PRO A 184 5.53 15.88 -35.47
N ARG A 185 6.77 16.38 -35.33
CA ARG A 185 7.26 17.61 -36.00
C ARG A 185 7.09 17.60 -37.53
N PHE A 186 7.25 16.43 -38.15
CA PHE A 186 7.09 16.27 -39.59
C PHE A 186 5.67 16.61 -40.05
N ILE A 187 4.66 16.10 -39.33
CA ILE A 187 3.25 16.35 -39.65
C ILE A 187 2.97 17.85 -39.52
N SER A 188 3.41 18.46 -38.41
CA SER A 188 3.27 19.91 -38.22
C SER A 188 3.90 20.72 -39.35
N ALA A 189 5.11 20.37 -39.80
CA ALA A 189 5.81 21.06 -40.88
C ALA A 189 5.07 20.95 -42.23
N VAL A 190 4.53 19.77 -42.56
CA VAL A 190 3.73 19.58 -43.79
C VAL A 190 2.50 20.49 -43.77
N PHE A 191 1.76 20.52 -42.67
CA PHE A 191 0.58 21.39 -42.56
C PHE A 191 0.94 22.88 -42.55
N THR A 192 2.07 23.28 -41.96
CA THR A 192 2.58 24.66 -42.12
C THR A 192 2.82 25.00 -43.59
N GLY A 193 3.42 24.09 -44.36
CA GLY A 193 3.61 24.26 -45.80
C GLY A 193 2.28 24.43 -46.55
N VAL A 194 1.26 23.63 -46.20
CA VAL A 194 -0.08 23.74 -46.79
C VAL A 194 -0.71 25.11 -46.50
N VAL A 195 -0.54 25.65 -45.29
CA VAL A 195 -1.05 26.99 -44.92
C VAL A 195 -0.33 28.11 -45.69
N LEU A 196 0.95 27.93 -46.01
CA LEU A 196 1.74 28.92 -46.77
C LEU A 196 1.52 28.82 -48.30
N ALA A 197 1.03 27.69 -48.81
CA ALA A 197 0.88 27.46 -50.25
C ALA A 197 -0.03 28.48 -50.99
N PRO A 198 -1.19 28.90 -50.44
CA PRO A 198 -2.02 29.92 -51.08
C PRO A 198 -1.32 31.26 -51.26
N TRP A 199 -0.46 31.65 -50.30
CA TRP A 199 0.33 32.88 -50.39
C TRP A 199 1.36 32.81 -51.53
N LEU A 200 2.05 31.67 -51.65
CA LEU A 200 3.00 31.44 -52.75
C LEU A 200 2.29 31.49 -54.12
N LEU A 201 1.10 30.89 -54.22
CA LEU A 201 0.30 30.94 -55.43
C LEU A 201 -0.14 32.37 -55.77
N LEU A 202 -0.57 33.14 -54.77
CA LEU A 202 -0.94 34.55 -54.93
C LEU A 202 0.24 35.36 -55.50
N PHE A 203 1.44 35.21 -54.94
CA PHE A 203 2.63 35.91 -55.45
C PHE A 203 3.01 35.45 -56.86
N ALA A 204 2.90 34.15 -57.16
CA ALA A 204 3.15 33.62 -58.50
C ALA A 204 2.16 34.21 -59.53
N PHE A 205 0.87 34.30 -59.21
CA PHE A 205 -0.12 34.89 -60.09
C PHE A 205 0.07 36.40 -60.23
N LEU A 206 0.37 37.10 -59.14
CA LEU A 206 0.65 38.53 -59.19
C LEU A 206 1.84 38.84 -60.10
N SER A 207 2.89 38.00 -60.10
CA SER A 207 4.06 38.17 -60.98
C SER A 207 3.76 38.00 -62.48
N LYS A 208 2.67 37.28 -62.83
CA LYS A 208 2.26 37.04 -64.22
C LYS A 208 1.36 38.14 -64.76
N ILE A 209 0.73 38.92 -63.89
CA ILE A 209 -0.14 40.02 -64.28
C ILE A 209 0.72 41.28 -64.42
N PRO A 210 0.78 41.95 -65.58
CA PRO A 210 1.51 43.20 -65.72
C PRO A 210 0.81 44.29 -64.89
N HIS A 211 1.37 44.61 -63.72
CA HIS A 211 0.90 45.67 -62.85
C HIS A 211 1.89 46.84 -62.85
N GLY A 212 1.47 47.98 -63.39
CA GLY A 212 2.24 49.22 -63.32
C GLY A 212 2.00 49.90 -61.98
N LEU A 213 3.07 50.21 -61.25
CA LEU A 213 3.02 51.03 -60.04
C LEU A 213 3.68 52.41 -60.28
N PRO A 214 3.14 53.24 -61.18
CA PRO A 214 3.81 54.46 -61.68
C PRO A 214 4.05 55.52 -60.60
N TYR A 215 3.29 55.47 -59.49
CA TYR A 215 3.37 56.44 -58.42
C TYR A 215 4.12 55.92 -57.18
N LEU A 216 4.55 54.65 -57.18
CA LEU A 216 5.17 54.03 -55.99
C LEU A 216 6.47 54.73 -55.59
N SER A 217 7.28 55.17 -56.56
CA SER A 217 8.57 55.83 -56.29
C SER A 217 8.44 57.29 -55.82
N ARG A 218 7.22 57.82 -55.68
CA ARG A 218 7.00 59.18 -55.19
C ARG A 218 7.22 59.23 -53.67
N PRO A 219 7.92 60.26 -53.16
CA PRO A 219 8.32 60.32 -51.75
C PRO A 219 7.12 60.27 -50.80
N GLN A 220 6.00 60.91 -51.14
CA GLN A 220 4.79 60.92 -50.31
C GLN A 220 4.16 59.53 -50.17
N ILE A 221 4.12 58.73 -51.24
CA ILE A 221 3.59 57.36 -51.21
C ILE A 221 4.59 56.42 -50.53
N LEU A 222 5.89 56.53 -50.83
CA LEU A 222 6.93 55.74 -50.17
C LEU A 222 6.92 55.93 -48.65
N THR A 223 6.84 57.18 -48.17
CA THR A 223 6.77 57.45 -46.74
C THR A 223 5.52 56.84 -46.11
N PHE A 224 4.36 56.93 -46.77
CA PHE A 224 3.13 56.33 -46.26
C PHE A 224 3.18 54.79 -46.23
N VAL A 225 3.65 54.14 -47.30
CA VAL A 225 3.83 52.68 -47.36
C VAL A 225 4.87 52.20 -46.35
N GLY A 226 5.96 52.95 -46.17
CA GLY A 226 6.97 52.67 -45.15
C GLY A 226 6.40 52.74 -43.72
N LEU A 227 5.52 53.71 -43.45
CA LEU A 227 4.83 53.81 -42.16
C LEU A 227 3.81 52.68 -41.94
N LEU A 228 3.11 52.23 -42.98
CA LEU A 228 2.28 51.03 -42.91
C LEU A 228 3.12 49.78 -42.64
N GLY A 229 4.26 49.61 -43.31
CA GLY A 229 5.19 48.53 -43.04
C GLY A 229 5.76 48.58 -41.62
N ALA A 230 6.05 49.77 -41.09
CA ALA A 230 6.46 49.95 -39.70
C ALA A 230 5.35 49.58 -38.71
N MET A 231 4.07 49.82 -39.06
CA MET A 231 2.92 49.41 -38.24
C MET A 231 2.80 47.87 -38.17
N GLU A 232 2.90 47.19 -39.30
CA GLU A 232 2.93 45.72 -39.33
C GLU A 232 4.15 45.16 -38.59
N GLY A 233 5.31 45.80 -38.75
CA GLY A 233 6.53 45.45 -38.00
C GLY A 233 6.36 45.58 -36.49
N LEU A 234 5.66 46.63 -36.02
CA LEU A 234 5.33 46.80 -34.61
C LEU A 234 4.42 45.66 -34.10
N LEU A 235 3.46 45.21 -34.90
CA LEU A 235 2.60 44.06 -34.56
C LEU A 235 3.37 42.74 -34.54
N LEU A 236 4.33 42.55 -35.45
CA LEU A 236 5.22 41.38 -35.42
C LEU A 236 6.12 41.39 -34.18
N TRP A 237 6.63 42.56 -33.79
CA TRP A 237 7.42 42.67 -32.56
C TRP A 237 6.55 42.48 -31.30
N TYR A 238 5.30 42.95 -31.32
CA TYR A 238 4.33 42.60 -30.28
C TYR A 238 4.19 41.11 -30.07
N TRP A 239 4.02 40.36 -31.16
CA TRP A 239 3.93 38.90 -31.08
C TRP A 239 5.18 38.25 -30.48
N ALA A 240 6.37 38.81 -30.71
CA ALA A 240 7.62 38.25 -30.22
C ALA A 240 7.98 38.63 -28.77
N ALA A 241 7.80 39.90 -28.37
CA ALA A 241 8.40 40.40 -27.12
C ALA A 241 7.73 41.61 -26.44
N LEU A 242 6.93 42.44 -27.13
CA LEU A 242 6.38 43.65 -26.48
C LEU A 242 5.20 43.33 -25.56
N HIS A 243 5.07 44.14 -24.51
CA HIS A 243 3.89 44.14 -23.66
C HIS A 243 2.81 45.06 -24.25
N LEU A 244 1.54 44.78 -23.92
CA LEU A 244 0.39 45.48 -24.48
C LEU A 244 0.48 47.02 -24.35
N GLY A 245 0.89 47.53 -23.18
CA GLY A 245 1.02 48.98 -22.96
C GLY A 245 2.07 49.65 -23.85
N GLN A 246 3.17 48.96 -24.16
CA GLN A 246 4.23 49.47 -25.02
C GLN A 246 3.76 49.57 -26.48
N VAL A 247 3.06 48.54 -26.97
CA VAL A 247 2.49 48.54 -28.33
C VAL A 247 1.45 49.62 -28.50
N LEU A 248 0.60 49.82 -27.49
CA LEU A 248 -0.40 50.90 -27.53
C LEU A 248 0.27 52.27 -27.56
N ALA A 249 1.31 52.49 -26.75
CA ALA A 249 2.05 53.76 -26.74
C ALA A 249 2.78 54.01 -28.08
N TYR A 250 3.56 53.04 -28.56
CA TYR A 250 4.27 53.15 -29.84
C TYR A 250 3.29 53.23 -31.02
N GLY A 251 2.21 52.47 -30.97
CA GLY A 251 1.15 52.46 -31.97
C GLY A 251 0.37 53.77 -32.01
N ALA A 252 0.14 54.44 -30.87
CA ALA A 252 -0.48 55.75 -30.83
C ALA A 252 0.38 56.82 -31.50
N VAL A 253 1.68 56.84 -31.20
CA VAL A 253 2.64 57.76 -31.83
C VAL A 253 2.75 57.46 -33.32
N LEU A 254 3.05 56.20 -33.68
CA LEU A 254 3.22 55.76 -35.06
C LEU A 254 1.93 55.98 -35.88
N GLY A 255 0.78 55.63 -35.31
CA GLY A 255 -0.53 55.79 -35.94
C GLY A 255 -0.87 57.25 -36.23
N SER A 256 -0.57 58.16 -35.30
CA SER A 256 -0.76 59.60 -35.51
C SER A 256 0.05 60.11 -36.71
N VAL A 257 1.31 59.68 -36.82
CA VAL A 257 2.19 60.03 -37.95
C VAL A 257 1.68 59.41 -39.25
N THR A 258 1.24 58.15 -39.21
CA THR A 258 0.67 57.44 -40.36
C THR A 258 -0.59 58.11 -40.90
N ILE A 259 -1.47 58.62 -40.03
CA ILE A 259 -2.69 59.35 -40.45
C ILE A 259 -2.31 60.63 -41.22
N LEU A 260 -1.35 61.41 -40.71
CA LEU A 260 -0.91 62.64 -41.38
C LEU A 260 -0.23 62.37 -42.72
N ALA A 261 0.64 61.36 -42.78
CA ALA A 261 1.30 60.94 -44.01
C ALA A 261 0.29 60.38 -45.03
N GLY A 262 -0.69 59.60 -44.57
CA GLY A 262 -1.76 59.04 -45.38
C GLY A 262 -2.64 60.11 -46.01
N ASN A 263 -3.07 61.11 -45.23
CA ASN A 263 -3.85 62.24 -45.77
C ASN A 263 -3.09 62.96 -46.88
N ARG A 264 -1.78 63.19 -46.72
CA ARG A 264 -0.95 63.82 -47.76
C ARG A 264 -0.81 62.94 -49.01
N ALA A 265 -0.54 61.64 -48.83
CA ALA A 265 -0.34 60.70 -49.93
C ALA A 265 -1.64 60.43 -50.73
N LEU A 266 -2.80 60.32 -50.05
CA LEU A 266 -4.09 60.13 -50.69
C LEU A 266 -4.53 61.41 -51.43
N ASN A 267 -4.30 62.59 -50.86
CA ASN A 267 -4.60 63.85 -51.52
C ASN A 267 -3.72 64.07 -52.76
N SER A 268 -2.43 63.71 -52.72
CA SER A 268 -1.56 63.79 -53.90
C SER A 268 -2.01 62.81 -54.98
N LEU A 269 -2.40 61.58 -54.60
CA LEU A 269 -2.92 60.59 -55.53
C LEU A 269 -4.24 61.03 -56.18
N ALA A 270 -5.13 61.67 -55.43
CA ALA A 270 -6.37 62.23 -55.94
C ALA A 270 -6.10 63.33 -56.98
N LYS A 271 -5.16 64.24 -56.70
CA LYS A 271 -4.75 65.29 -57.64
C LYS A 271 -4.20 64.71 -58.94
N TRP A 272 -3.32 63.70 -58.87
CA TRP A 272 -2.75 63.06 -60.06
C TRP A 272 -3.80 62.31 -60.88
N ARG A 273 -4.82 61.74 -60.24
CA ARG A 273 -5.95 61.12 -60.95
C ARG A 273 -6.74 62.15 -61.75
N VAL A 274 -7.01 63.32 -61.16
CA VAL A 274 -7.75 64.40 -61.83
C VAL A 274 -6.91 65.01 -62.95
N GLU A 275 -5.63 65.29 -62.72
CA GLU A 275 -4.70 65.80 -63.72
C GLU A 275 -4.47 64.80 -64.88
N GLY A 276 -4.43 63.51 -64.58
CA GLY A 276 -4.34 62.44 -65.58
C GLY A 276 -5.65 62.17 -66.33
N SER A 277 -6.80 62.61 -65.83
CA SER A 277 -8.10 62.52 -66.51
C SER A 277 -8.35 63.68 -67.49
N HIS A 278 -7.54 64.74 -67.42
CA HIS A 278 -7.59 65.90 -68.29
C HIS A 278 -6.53 65.87 -69.42
N LYS A 279 -5.81 64.75 -69.56
CA LYS A 279 -4.93 64.43 -70.69
C LYS A 279 -5.49 63.25 -71.48
#